data_AF-A0A9D1L3Q3-F1
#
_entry.id   AF-A0A9D1L3Q3-F1
#
_cell.length_a   1.000
_cell.length_b   1.000
_cell.length_c   1.000
_cell.angle_alpha   90.00
_cell.angle_beta   90.00
_cell.angle_gamma   90.00
#
_symmetry.space_group_name_H-M   'P 1'
#
loop_
_entity.id
_entity.type
_entity.pdbx_description
1 polymer ?
#
loop_
_entity_poly.entity_id
_entity_poly.type
_entity_poly.pdbx_seq_one_letter_code
_entity_poly.pdbx_strand_id
1 'polypeptide(L)'
;MKSNSKGFTLIELLAVIVILAVIALIATPLIMGVIDDARKGSAKNGAYGYVKAMENTIATEMIKDTKISPAKNQTTVGKVVFDTRGNDGVVTPGTVDKAKPIDYKGTAPDRHTLKIVNGTVGQDSTITISGYSFKMDANGEWQEDTATE
;
A
#
# COMPACT_ATOMS: atom_id res chain seq x y z
N MET A 1 -63.81 -19.28 -11.91
CA MET A 1 -62.60 -18.55 -12.36
C MET A 1 -61.52 -19.59 -12.61
N LYS A 2 -61.06 -19.77 -13.86
CA LYS A 2 -60.13 -20.85 -14.24
C LYS A 2 -58.71 -20.31 -14.10
N SER A 3 -57.96 -20.80 -13.11
CA SER A 3 -56.56 -20.43 -12.87
C SER A 3 -55.66 -21.11 -13.92
N ASN A 4 -55.10 -20.31 -14.83
CA ASN A 4 -54.05 -20.73 -15.73
C ASN A 4 -52.71 -20.74 -14.98
N SER A 5 -52.40 -21.82 -14.28
CA SER A 5 -51.06 -22.06 -13.76
C SER A 5 -50.18 -22.61 -14.90
N LYS A 6 -49.52 -21.72 -15.64
CA LYS A 6 -48.42 -22.12 -16.53
C LYS A 6 -47.22 -22.50 -15.66
N GLY A 7 -46.89 -23.79 -15.62
CA GLY A 7 -45.67 -24.29 -14.99
C GLY A 7 -44.46 -23.99 -15.87
N PHE A 8 -43.32 -23.73 -15.25
CA PHE A 8 -42.03 -23.58 -15.93
C PHE A 8 -41.60 -24.93 -16.51
N THR A 9 -41.15 -24.97 -17.76
CA THR A 9 -40.62 -26.20 -18.35
C THR A 9 -39.14 -26.37 -18.03
N LEU A 10 -38.68 -27.62 -17.89
CA LEU A 10 -37.26 -27.90 -17.62
C LEU A 10 -36.36 -27.41 -18.76
N ILE A 11 -36.84 -27.41 -20.01
CA ILE A 11 -36.06 -26.95 -21.16
C ILE A 11 -35.84 -25.43 -21.15
N GLU A 12 -36.81 -24.64 -20.67
CA GLU A 12 -36.64 -23.20 -20.47
C GLU A 12 -35.59 -22.90 -19.40
N LEU A 13 -35.61 -23.65 -18.29
CA LEU A 13 -34.57 -23.52 -17.27
C LEU A 13 -33.19 -23.96 -17.79
N LEU A 14 -33.14 -25.04 -18.58
CA LEU A 14 -31.89 -25.56 -19.13
C LEU A 14 -31.25 -24.59 -20.12
N ALA A 15 -32.04 -23.97 -21.00
CA ALA A 15 -31.52 -22.98 -21.95
C ALA A 15 -30.87 -21.78 -21.24
N VAL A 16 -31.48 -21.32 -20.14
CA VAL A 16 -30.97 -20.17 -19.37
C VAL A 16 -29.63 -20.48 -18.71
N ILE A 17 -29.51 -21.63 -18.03
CA ILE A 17 -28.25 -21.98 -17.35
C ILE A 17 -27.11 -22.20 -18.33
N VAL A 18 -27.38 -22.72 -19.54
CA VAL A 18 -26.36 -22.90 -20.58
C VAL A 18 -25.83 -21.56 -21.05
N ILE A 19 -26.71 -20.59 -21.31
CA ILE A 19 -26.29 -19.23 -21.72
C ILE A 19 -25.50 -18.55 -20.60
N LEU A 20 -25.98 -18.61 -19.35
CA LEU A 20 -25.26 -18.05 -18.20
C LEU A 20 -23.88 -18.69 -17.99
N ALA A 21 -23.76 -20.01 -18.19
CA ALA A 21 -22.49 -20.72 -18.07
C ALA A 21 -21.45 -20.24 -19.10
N VAL A 22 -21.86 -20.04 -20.37
CA VAL A 22 -20.97 -19.53 -21.42
C VAL A 22 -20.53 -18.10 -21.12
N ILE A 23 -21.44 -17.23 -20.68
CA ILE A 23 -21.11 -15.85 -20.29
C ILE A 23 -20.15 -15.85 -19.10
N ALA A 24 -20.42 -16.65 -18.07
CA ALA A 24 -19.58 -16.75 -16.87
C ALA A 24 -18.16 -17.25 -17.20
N LEU A 25 -18.03 -18.17 -18.15
CA LEU A 25 -16.73 -18.70 -18.59
C LEU A 25 -15.82 -17.60 -19.15
N ILE A 26 -16.36 -16.71 -19.99
CA ILE A 26 -15.60 -15.60 -20.60
C ILE A 26 -15.40 -14.45 -19.60
N ALA A 27 -16.40 -14.17 -18.76
CA ALA A 27 -16.37 -13.07 -17.80
C ALA A 27 -15.35 -13.28 -16.67
N THR A 28 -15.14 -14.53 -16.23
CA THR A 28 -14.24 -14.83 -15.09
C THR A 28 -12.82 -14.28 -15.25
N PRO A 29 -12.06 -14.57 -16.33
CA PRO A 29 -10.70 -14.01 -16.48
C PRO A 29 -10.68 -12.49 -16.59
N LEU A 30 -11.69 -11.87 -17.23
CA LEU A 30 -11.79 -10.41 -17.33
C LEU A 30 -12.00 -9.75 -15.96
N ILE A 31 -12.88 -10.31 -15.15
CA ILE A 31 -13.16 -9.81 -13.79
C ILE A 31 -11.91 -9.95 -12.91
N MET A 32 -11.14 -11.02 -13.05
CA MET A 32 -9.89 -11.20 -12.30
C MET A 32 -8.88 -10.09 -12.59
N GLY A 33 -8.72 -9.67 -13.85
CA GLY A 33 -7.86 -8.54 -14.21
C GLY A 33 -8.31 -7.22 -13.57
N VAL A 34 -9.61 -6.91 -13.65
CA VAL A 34 -10.17 -5.69 -13.03
C VAL A 34 -10.01 -5.70 -11.51
N ILE A 35 -10.16 -6.86 -10.86
CA ILE A 35 -9.95 -7.00 -9.42
C ILE A 35 -8.48 -6.76 -9.06
N ASP A 36 -7.55 -7.30 -9.85
CA ASP A 36 -6.11 -7.12 -9.61
C ASP A 36 -5.71 -5.64 -9.73
N ASP A 37 -6.16 -4.96 -10.80
CA ASP A 37 -5.96 -3.53 -10.99
C ASP A 37 -6.54 -2.70 -9.84
N ALA A 38 -7.74 -3.05 -9.37
CA ALA A 38 -8.38 -2.38 -8.23
C ALA A 38 -7.61 -2.60 -6.93
N ARG A 39 -7.12 -3.82 -6.67
CA ARG A 39 -6.31 -4.16 -5.50
C ARG A 39 -4.96 -3.45 -5.53
N LYS A 40 -4.30 -3.45 -6.67
CA LYS A 40 -3.04 -2.73 -6.92
C LYS A 40 -3.22 -1.23 -6.74
N GLY A 41 -4.29 -0.64 -7.28
CA GLY A 41 -4.62 0.78 -7.08
C GLY A 41 -4.86 1.12 -5.60
N SER A 42 -5.57 0.25 -4.87
CA SER A 42 -5.76 0.39 -3.42
C SER A 42 -4.43 0.30 -2.65
N ALA A 43 -3.56 -0.64 -3.01
CA ALA A 43 -2.24 -0.78 -2.43
C ALA A 43 -1.35 0.45 -2.70
N LYS A 44 -1.35 0.97 -3.94
CA LYS A 44 -0.65 2.22 -4.29
C LYS A 44 -1.17 3.40 -3.47
N ASN A 45 -2.48 3.54 -3.30
CA ASN A 45 -3.07 4.57 -2.44
C ASN A 45 -2.67 4.40 -0.96
N GLY A 46 -2.61 3.16 -0.48
CA GLY A 46 -2.09 2.82 0.84
C GLY A 46 -0.64 3.27 1.03
N ALA A 47 0.21 3.10 0.02
CA ALA A 47 1.59 3.55 0.05
C ALA A 47 1.69 5.08 0.22
N TYR A 48 0.94 5.85 -0.58
CA TYR A 48 0.86 7.30 -0.43
C TYR A 48 0.38 7.72 0.96
N GLY A 49 -0.67 7.07 1.48
CA GLY A 49 -1.21 7.36 2.81
C GLY A 49 -0.21 7.08 3.93
N TYR A 50 0.47 5.94 3.87
CA TYR A 50 1.49 5.54 4.83
C TYR A 50 2.69 6.48 4.83
N VAL A 51 3.22 6.78 3.65
CA VAL A 51 4.35 7.70 3.46
C VAL A 51 4.03 9.07 4.00
N LYS A 52 2.85 9.60 3.67
CA LYS A 52 2.41 10.91 4.16
C LYS A 52 2.29 10.95 5.69
N ALA A 53 1.77 9.88 6.30
CA ALA A 53 1.71 9.77 7.75
C ALA A 53 3.11 9.74 8.37
N MET A 54 4.04 9.01 7.76
CA MET A 54 5.43 8.95 8.19
C MET A 54 6.13 10.32 8.11
N GLU A 55 5.99 11.02 6.99
CA GLU A 55 6.55 12.37 6.79
C GLU A 55 5.99 13.36 7.82
N ASN A 56 4.71 13.23 8.16
CA ASN A 56 4.10 14.04 9.21
C ASN A 56 4.70 13.75 10.60
N THR A 57 4.95 12.47 10.93
CA THR A 57 5.66 12.09 12.17
C THR A 57 7.08 12.66 12.17
N ILE A 58 7.80 12.56 11.05
CA ILE A 58 9.16 13.14 10.90
C ILE A 58 9.12 14.65 11.18
N ALA A 59 8.26 15.38 10.49
CA ALA A 59 8.14 16.83 10.66
C ALA A 59 7.79 17.21 12.10
N THR A 60 6.82 16.51 12.70
CA THR A 60 6.35 16.77 14.07
C THR A 60 7.45 16.56 15.10
N GLU A 61 8.21 15.47 14.99
CA GLU A 61 9.26 15.16 15.96
C GLU A 61 10.49 16.07 15.78
N MET A 62 10.86 16.41 14.55
CA MET A 62 11.95 17.37 14.28
C MET A 62 11.64 18.80 14.76
N ILE A 63 10.37 19.17 14.86
CA ILE A 63 9.95 20.44 15.48
C ILE A 63 10.10 20.40 17.00
N LYS A 64 9.80 19.25 17.63
CA LYS A 64 9.87 19.08 19.09
C LYS A 64 11.32 19.02 19.60
N ASP A 65 12.21 18.40 18.84
CA ASP A 65 13.61 18.24 19.21
C ASP A 65 14.53 18.60 18.04
N THR A 66 15.27 19.69 18.18
CA THR A 66 16.21 20.17 17.15
C THR A 66 17.48 19.33 17.04
N LYS A 67 17.68 18.38 17.96
CA LYS A 67 18.83 17.48 17.96
C LYS A 67 18.55 16.18 17.23
N ILE A 68 17.34 15.91 16.78
CA ILE A 68 17.05 14.65 16.06
C ILE A 68 16.97 14.86 14.56
N SER A 69 17.21 13.78 13.82
CA SER A 69 16.98 13.71 12.38
C SER A 69 16.55 12.30 12.02
N PRO A 70 15.65 12.10 11.03
CA PRO A 70 15.25 10.76 10.64
C PRO A 70 16.45 9.99 10.11
N ALA A 71 16.59 8.73 10.52
CA ALA A 71 17.60 7.84 9.96
C ALA A 71 17.40 7.75 8.43
N LYS A 72 18.51 7.69 7.69
CA LYS A 72 18.48 7.74 6.22
C LYS A 72 17.61 6.63 5.61
N ASN A 73 17.63 5.43 6.20
CA ASN A 73 16.85 4.29 5.74
C ASN A 73 15.87 3.85 6.82
N GLN A 74 14.58 3.86 6.52
CA GLN A 74 13.51 3.39 7.39
C GLN A 74 13.03 2.02 6.91
N THR A 75 13.27 1.00 7.72
CA THR A 75 12.92 -0.40 7.41
C THR A 75 11.92 -1.01 8.39
N THR A 76 11.62 -0.31 9.48
CA THR A 76 10.68 -0.78 10.50
C THR A 76 9.28 -0.27 10.20
N VAL A 77 8.35 -1.18 9.93
CA VAL A 77 6.96 -0.83 9.67
C VAL A 77 6.31 -0.24 10.93
N GLY A 78 5.50 0.80 10.74
CA GLY A 78 4.71 1.47 11.78
C GLY A 78 5.52 2.38 12.70
N LYS A 79 6.83 2.54 12.47
CA LYS A 79 7.68 3.41 13.29
C LYS A 79 8.69 4.19 12.44
N VAL A 80 9.10 5.34 12.95
CA VAL A 80 10.21 6.15 12.43
C VAL A 80 11.37 6.09 13.41
N VAL A 81 12.53 5.67 12.91
CA VAL A 81 13.81 5.69 13.63
C VAL A 81 14.46 7.05 13.42
N PHE A 82 14.89 7.68 14.51
CA PHE A 82 15.59 8.96 14.49
C PHE A 82 17.00 8.82 15.04
N ASP A 83 17.95 9.39 14.32
CA ASP A 83 19.31 9.60 14.79
C ASP A 83 19.34 10.85 15.68
N THR A 84 20.28 10.88 16.62
CA THR A 84 20.47 12.01 17.54
C THR A 84 21.80 12.70 17.25
N ARG A 85 21.81 14.02 17.25
CA ARG A 85 22.97 14.88 17.06
C ARG A 85 23.48 15.39 18.41
N GLY A 86 24.73 15.05 18.72
CA GLY A 86 25.45 15.61 19.86
C GLY A 86 25.78 17.09 19.68
N ASN A 87 26.10 17.77 20.79
CA ASN A 87 26.54 19.17 20.75
C ASN A 87 27.89 19.35 20.01
N ASP A 88 28.66 18.26 19.89
CA ASP A 88 29.89 18.12 19.12
C ASP A 88 29.65 17.92 17.61
N GLY A 89 28.39 17.85 17.19
CA GLY A 89 27.98 17.63 15.80
C GLY A 89 28.00 16.17 15.37
N VAL A 90 28.38 15.23 16.24
CA VAL A 90 28.39 13.79 15.94
C VAL A 90 26.97 13.26 15.89
N VAL A 91 26.64 12.49 14.85
CA VAL A 91 25.34 11.83 14.70
C VAL A 91 25.45 10.40 15.23
N THR A 92 24.60 10.08 16.22
CA THR A 92 24.48 8.74 16.79
C THR A 92 23.25 8.05 16.20
N PRO A 93 23.40 6.86 15.58
CA PRO A 93 22.27 6.13 15.02
C PRO A 93 21.19 5.81 16.05
N GLY A 94 19.92 5.99 15.66
CA GLY A 94 18.76 5.60 16.45
C GLY A 94 18.58 4.10 16.56
N THR A 95 17.92 3.64 17.62
CA THR A 95 17.46 2.26 17.76
C THR A 95 15.94 2.16 17.64
N VAL A 96 15.43 0.97 17.31
CA VAL A 96 13.99 0.69 17.20
C VAL A 96 13.21 0.91 18.51
N ASP A 97 13.90 0.85 19.66
CA ASP A 97 13.31 1.07 20.98
C ASP A 97 12.99 2.55 21.24
N LYS A 98 13.73 3.45 20.58
CA LYS A 98 13.51 4.91 20.64
C LYS A 98 12.70 5.43 19.46
N ALA A 99 12.30 4.55 18.55
CA ALA A 99 11.54 4.91 17.36
C ALA A 99 10.13 5.40 17.74
N LYS A 100 9.61 6.33 16.94
CA LYS A 100 8.30 6.96 17.16
C LYS A 100 7.24 6.28 16.31
N PRO A 101 6.04 6.01 16.84
CA PRO A 101 4.99 5.36 16.07
C PRO A 101 4.48 6.27 14.95
N ILE A 102 4.04 5.67 13.85
CA ILE A 102 3.33 6.33 12.76
C ILE A 102 1.84 6.07 12.96
N ASP A 103 1.02 7.14 13.03
CA ASP A 103 -0.43 7.02 12.99
C ASP A 103 -0.89 7.07 11.52
N TYR A 104 -1.04 5.89 10.92
CA TYR A 104 -1.54 5.74 9.55
C TYR A 104 -2.96 5.20 9.56
N LYS A 105 -3.74 5.57 8.54
CA LYS A 105 -5.07 5.00 8.27
C LYS A 105 -4.96 4.01 7.11
N GLY A 106 -5.61 2.87 7.24
CA GLY A 106 -5.66 1.83 6.20
C GLY A 106 -4.75 0.64 6.49
N THR A 107 -4.45 -0.12 5.43
CA THR A 107 -3.64 -1.35 5.51
C THR A 107 -2.17 -1.01 5.75
N ALA A 108 -1.58 -1.65 6.75
CA ALA A 108 -0.16 -1.55 7.01
C ALA A 108 0.65 -2.14 5.85
N PRO A 109 1.83 -1.59 5.53
CA PRO A 109 2.76 -2.26 4.63
C PRO A 109 3.24 -3.59 5.20
N ASP A 110 3.42 -4.57 4.33
CA ASP A 110 4.04 -5.85 4.67
C ASP A 110 5.53 -5.65 4.98
N ARG A 111 6.17 -4.77 4.19
CA ARG A 111 7.57 -4.33 4.33
C ARG A 111 7.80 -3.03 3.58
N HIS A 112 8.84 -2.30 3.93
CA HIS A 112 9.32 -1.16 3.16
C HIS A 112 10.81 -0.90 3.40
N THR A 113 11.45 -0.23 2.46
CA THR A 113 12.74 0.45 2.65
C THR A 113 12.57 1.88 2.16
N LEU A 114 12.24 2.80 3.05
CA LEU A 114 12.00 4.20 2.70
C LEU A 114 13.28 4.99 2.96
N LYS A 115 13.81 5.63 1.93
CA LYS A 115 14.98 6.49 1.99
C LYS A 115 14.51 7.91 2.30
N ILE A 116 14.94 8.48 3.41
CA ILE A 116 14.59 9.85 3.77
C ILE A 116 15.65 10.80 3.22
N VAL A 117 15.20 11.80 2.47
CA VAL A 117 16.02 12.89 1.93
C VAL A 117 15.34 14.18 2.32
N ASN A 118 16.03 15.03 3.10
CA ASN A 118 15.51 16.32 3.55
C ASN A 118 14.13 16.27 4.25
N GLY A 119 13.85 15.19 4.98
CA GLY A 119 12.62 15.02 5.75
C GLY A 119 11.44 14.41 4.98
N THR A 120 11.59 14.16 3.67
CA THR A 120 10.60 13.48 2.84
C THR A 120 11.13 12.15 2.32
N VAL A 121 10.23 11.28 1.86
CA VAL A 121 10.62 10.05 1.17
C VAL A 121 11.25 10.41 -0.17
N GLY A 122 12.41 9.82 -0.47
CA GLY A 122 13.23 10.07 -1.65
C GLY A 122 13.26 8.89 -2.63
N GLN A 123 13.82 9.13 -3.81
CA GLN A 123 13.94 8.16 -4.90
C GLN A 123 14.51 6.81 -4.42
N ASP A 124 14.13 5.72 -5.09
CA ASP A 124 14.51 4.34 -4.78
C ASP A 124 14.01 3.83 -3.43
N SER A 125 13.06 4.53 -2.82
CA SER A 125 12.29 3.98 -1.71
C SER A 125 11.38 2.86 -2.23
N THR A 126 11.27 1.78 -1.49
CA THR A 126 10.41 0.64 -1.83
C THR A 126 9.38 0.37 -0.73
N ILE A 127 8.20 -0.06 -1.13
CA ILE A 127 7.10 -0.40 -0.22
C ILE A 127 6.27 -1.53 -0.80
N THR A 128 5.93 -2.52 0.02
CA THR A 128 5.08 -3.65 -0.36
C THR A 128 3.83 -3.64 0.50
N ILE A 129 2.66 -3.67 -0.13
CA ILE A 129 1.35 -3.68 0.54
C ILE A 129 0.48 -4.75 -0.11
N SER A 130 -0.02 -5.68 0.70
CA SER A 130 -0.90 -6.77 0.24
C SER A 130 -0.29 -7.56 -0.94
N GLY A 131 1.03 -7.75 -0.92
CA GLY A 131 1.78 -8.45 -1.97
C GLY A 131 2.17 -7.63 -3.21
N TYR A 132 1.67 -6.40 -3.38
CA TYR A 132 2.09 -5.51 -4.47
C TYR A 132 3.27 -4.65 -4.03
N SER A 133 4.36 -4.65 -4.81
CA SER A 133 5.56 -3.86 -4.54
C SER A 133 5.62 -2.61 -5.41
N PHE A 134 6.01 -1.50 -4.80
CA PHE A 134 6.16 -0.21 -5.46
C PHE A 134 7.51 0.38 -5.13
N LYS A 135 8.09 1.08 -6.11
CA LYS A 135 9.33 1.83 -6.01
C LYS A 135 9.11 3.27 -6.40
N MET A 136 9.65 4.20 -5.62
CA MET A 136 9.52 5.62 -5.92
C MET A 136 10.53 6.05 -6.98
N ASP A 137 10.04 6.68 -8.04
CA ASP A 137 10.86 7.21 -9.13
C ASP A 137 11.47 8.58 -8.80
N ALA A 138 12.20 9.15 -9.76
CA ALA A 138 12.85 10.46 -9.63
C ALA A 138 11.85 11.62 -9.51
N ASN A 139 10.61 11.44 -9.96
CA ASN A 139 9.55 12.45 -9.93
C ASN A 139 8.75 12.39 -8.62
N GLY A 140 9.06 11.45 -7.72
CA GLY A 140 8.32 11.25 -6.48
C GLY A 140 7.04 10.44 -6.66
N GLU A 141 6.87 9.76 -7.79
CA GLU A 141 5.71 8.89 -8.02
C GLU A 141 6.04 7.43 -7.69
N TRP A 142 5.05 6.73 -7.12
CA TRP A 142 5.14 5.30 -6.88
C TRP A 142 4.88 4.55 -8.18
N GLN A 143 5.93 3.92 -8.71
CA GLN A 143 5.84 2.98 -9.82
C GLN A 143 5.83 1.56 -9.30
N GLU A 144 5.25 0.64 -10.06
CA GLU A 144 5.34 -0.78 -9.72
C GLU A 144 6.80 -1.23 -9.75
N ASP A 145 7.19 -2.00 -8.72
CA ASP A 145 8.52 -2.60 -8.66
C ASP A 145 8.45 -4.04 -9.17
N THR A 146 8.72 -4.20 -10.47
CA THR A 146 8.79 -5.51 -11.13
C THR A 146 10.10 -6.26 -10.82
N ALA A 147 11.01 -5.68 -10.04
CA ALA A 147 12.31 -6.29 -9.71
C ALA A 147 12.28 -7.22 -8.49
N THR A 148 11.10 -7.48 -7.91
CA THR A 148 10.93 -8.48 -6.83
C THR A 148 9.82 -9.47 -7.15
N GLU A 149 10.16 -10.43 -8.01
CA GLU A 149 9.78 -11.84 -7.83
C GLU A 149 11.00 -12.62 -7.36
#